data_AF-A0A8C3UBM3-F1
#
_entry.id   AF-A0A8C3UBM3-F1
#
_cell.length_a   1.000
_cell.length_b   1.000
_cell.length_c   1.000
_cell.angle_alpha   90.00
_cell.angle_beta   90.00
_cell.angle_gamma   90.00
#
_symmetry.space_group_name_H-M   'P 1'
#
loop_
_entity.id
_entity.type
_entity.pdbx_description
1 polymer ?
#
loop_
_entity_poly.entity_id
_entity_poly.type
_entity_poly.pdbx_seq_one_letter_code
_entity_poly.pdbx_strand_id
1 'polypeptide(L)'
;MFFISPVLIPALFWGVVLYDFFNSEVPPGIEQPLKLHTIMLVVQTSQHYSFQILSLQQGKILEKLGICNDFAVLRAAVDGIPPWRDSKLLIKDLTVDEVPLRIYQPKSPPTSKRRGILYFHGGAGTFGSISKKWASFIFQVKSKPLHFSLQACVNQCLYRLSPEHPYPGQYFDCLSATLYFMRNLEEYHVDPGLIIVSGDSCGANFATVICQILLNDRDLPKVRAQVLLYPGLQGLDFQLPSYQQNAFGPILPRKLVIYFCFRYLNRKPTVLKDIIQNCHVPESMRQKYKKWVIHEAVKEILAGTFSPLLAEDSIICQLPESCIVTCEFDVLRDDGLLYKKRLEDNGVPVTWHHCKHGFHGILAFFDYLVLNAICSALLKSLKII
;
A
#
# COMPACT_ATOMS: atom_id res chain seq x y z
N MET A 1 -3.66 -24.99 -12.77
CA MET A 1 -3.53 -25.37 -11.34
C MET A 1 -2.39 -26.37 -11.25
N PHE A 2 -1.19 -25.94 -10.86
CA PHE A 2 -0.02 -26.81 -10.79
C PHE A 2 -0.13 -27.70 -9.55
N PHE A 3 -0.26 -29.01 -9.73
CA PHE A 3 -0.17 -29.99 -8.64
C PHE A 3 1.29 -30.05 -8.19
N ILE A 4 1.66 -29.22 -7.22
CA ILE A 4 2.96 -29.31 -6.56
C ILE A 4 2.91 -30.52 -5.63
N SER A 5 3.86 -31.45 -5.80
CA SER A 5 3.94 -32.70 -5.00
C SER A 5 3.84 -32.41 -3.49
N PRO A 6 3.10 -33.23 -2.72
CA PRO A 6 2.98 -33.07 -1.26
C PRO A 6 4.31 -33.21 -0.51
N VAL A 7 5.37 -33.69 -1.17
CA VAL A 7 6.74 -33.73 -0.64
C VAL A 7 7.52 -32.45 -0.93
N LEU A 8 7.21 -31.77 -2.04
CA LEU A 8 7.93 -30.56 -2.47
C LEU A 8 7.60 -29.37 -1.56
N ILE A 9 6.35 -29.26 -1.09
CA ILE A 9 5.91 -28.16 -0.23
C ILE A 9 6.65 -28.16 1.13
N PRO A 10 6.73 -29.28 1.88
CA PRO A 10 7.53 -29.35 3.10
C PRO A 10 9.03 -29.16 2.86
N ALA A 11 9.58 -29.70 1.77
CA ALA A 11 11.00 -29.53 1.45
C ALA A 11 11.34 -28.07 1.12
N LEU A 12 10.49 -27.39 0.36
CA LEU A 12 10.62 -25.95 0.09
C LEU A 12 10.43 -25.13 1.37
N PHE A 13 9.49 -25.50 2.23
CA PHE A 13 9.31 -24.86 3.54
C PHE A 13 10.60 -24.90 4.36
N TRP A 14 11.17 -26.09 4.57
CA TRP A 14 12.41 -26.25 5.34
C TRP A 14 13.62 -25.62 4.64
N GLY A 15 13.68 -25.67 3.30
CA GLY A 15 14.71 -25.01 2.52
C GLY A 15 14.72 -23.49 2.70
N VAL A 16 13.54 -22.85 2.76
CA VAL A 16 13.44 -21.40 3.03
C VAL A 16 13.81 -21.09 4.48
N VAL A 17 13.33 -21.87 5.45
CA VAL A 17 13.71 -21.69 6.86
C VAL A 17 15.22 -21.74 7.05
N LEU A 18 15.89 -22.70 6.40
CA LEU A 18 17.36 -22.81 6.42
C LEU A 18 18.03 -21.66 5.67
N TYR A 19 17.53 -21.28 4.49
CA TYR A 19 18.07 -20.16 3.73
C TYR A 19 18.02 -18.84 4.52
N ASP A 20 16.88 -18.53 5.15
CA ASP A 20 16.72 -17.32 5.95
C ASP A 20 17.56 -17.39 7.23
N PHE A 21 17.71 -18.56 7.86
CA PHE A 21 18.62 -18.77 9.01
C PHE A 21 20.06 -18.36 8.67
N PHE A 22 20.55 -18.75 7.49
CA PHE A 22 21.94 -18.48 7.10
C PHE A 22 22.18 -17.08 6.52
N ASN A 23 21.14 -16.38 6.05
CA ASN A 23 21.27 -15.10 5.35
C ASN A 23 20.74 -13.88 6.13
N SER A 24 20.14 -14.10 7.30
CA SER A 24 19.62 -13.02 8.14
C SER A 24 20.75 -12.32 8.92
N GLU A 25 20.81 -10.99 8.80
CA GLU A 25 21.77 -10.16 9.54
C GLU A 25 21.24 -9.91 10.95
N VAL A 26 22.04 -10.23 11.97
CA VAL A 26 21.74 -9.87 13.37
C VAL A 26 22.35 -8.49 13.65
N PRO A 27 21.60 -7.52 14.21
CA PRO A 27 22.16 -6.24 14.57
C PRO A 27 23.37 -6.37 15.51
N PRO A 28 24.43 -5.57 15.31
CA PRO A 28 25.58 -5.57 16.22
C PRO A 28 25.16 -5.09 17.62
N GLY A 29 25.71 -5.71 18.68
CA GLY A 29 25.45 -5.31 20.07
C GLY A 29 24.39 -6.15 20.82
N ILE A 30 23.89 -7.24 20.23
CA ILE A 30 22.98 -8.18 20.90
C ILE A 30 23.78 -9.21 21.71
N GLU A 31 23.53 -9.31 23.03
CA GLU A 31 24.22 -10.26 23.93
C GLU A 31 24.01 -11.74 23.56
N GLN A 32 22.85 -12.09 23.01
CA GLN A 32 22.48 -13.46 22.66
C GLN A 32 21.97 -13.55 21.21
N PRO A 33 22.85 -13.38 20.22
CA PRO A 33 22.46 -13.28 18.81
C PRO A 33 21.77 -14.55 18.31
N LEU A 34 22.21 -15.73 18.77
CA LEU A 34 21.60 -17.01 18.40
C LEU A 34 20.17 -17.15 18.96
N LYS A 35 19.91 -16.66 20.17
CA LYS A 35 18.59 -16.70 20.80
C LYS A 35 17.62 -15.73 20.12
N LEU A 36 18.09 -14.53 19.76
CA LEU A 36 17.30 -13.58 18.96
C LEU A 36 16.98 -14.17 17.58
N HIS A 37 17.94 -14.84 16.95
CA HIS A 37 17.74 -15.54 15.69
C HIS A 37 16.65 -16.62 15.81
N THR A 38 16.74 -17.48 16.83
CA THR A 38 15.74 -18.53 17.09
C THR A 38 14.36 -17.94 17.37
N ILE A 39 14.27 -16.83 18.11
CA ILE A 39 13.00 -16.13 18.35
C ILE A 39 12.45 -15.54 17.05
N MET A 40 13.29 -14.91 16.23
CA MET A 40 12.89 -14.41 14.91
C MET A 40 12.37 -15.54 14.03
N LEU A 41 13.03 -16.71 14.01
CA LEU A 41 12.58 -17.91 13.30
C LEU A 41 11.26 -18.46 13.85
N VAL A 42 11.07 -18.50 15.16
CA VAL A 42 9.81 -18.95 15.78
C VAL A 42 8.68 -17.98 15.44
N VAL A 43 8.90 -16.66 15.49
CA VAL A 43 7.92 -15.65 15.08
C VAL A 43 7.66 -15.72 13.57
N GLN A 44 8.71 -15.94 12.77
CA GLN A 44 8.66 -16.18 11.33
C GLN A 44 8.03 -17.52 10.96
N THR A 45 7.78 -18.46 11.87
CA THR A 45 7.15 -19.77 11.58
C THR A 45 5.77 -19.95 12.23
N SER A 46 5.41 -19.14 13.23
CA SER A 46 4.20 -19.32 14.03
C SER A 46 3.01 -18.38 13.69
N GLN A 47 3.08 -17.60 12.60
CA GLN A 47 2.03 -16.64 12.24
C GLN A 47 1.71 -16.65 10.74
N HIS A 48 0.56 -16.08 10.33
CA HIS A 48 0.22 -15.78 8.92
C HIS A 48 1.35 -15.09 8.13
N TYR A 49 2.27 -14.43 8.83
CA TYR A 49 3.50 -13.81 8.36
C TYR A 49 4.50 -14.79 7.73
N SER A 50 4.67 -15.97 8.34
CA SER A 50 5.45 -17.09 7.80
C SER A 50 5.01 -17.39 6.39
N PHE A 51 3.71 -17.52 6.19
CA PHE A 51 3.15 -17.98 4.94
C PHE A 51 3.43 -17.03 3.76
N GLN A 52 3.36 -15.71 3.95
CA GLN A 52 3.63 -14.75 2.87
C GLN A 52 5.11 -14.65 2.52
N ILE A 53 6.01 -14.56 3.52
CA ILE A 53 7.46 -14.52 3.28
C ILE A 53 7.92 -15.86 2.68
N LEU A 54 7.45 -16.99 3.22
CA LEU A 54 7.72 -18.32 2.65
C LEU A 54 7.20 -18.43 1.22
N SER A 55 6.00 -17.94 0.93
CA SER A 55 5.44 -17.94 -0.44
C SER A 55 6.28 -17.12 -1.40
N LEU A 56 6.76 -15.95 -0.97
CA LEU A 56 7.64 -15.12 -1.79
C LEU A 56 8.99 -15.80 -2.04
N GLN A 57 9.59 -16.42 -1.03
CA GLN A 57 10.86 -17.14 -1.19
C GLN A 57 10.70 -18.39 -2.07
N GLN A 58 9.61 -19.14 -1.90
CA GLN A 58 9.24 -20.23 -2.80
C GLN A 58 9.09 -19.74 -4.23
N GLY A 59 8.37 -18.63 -4.44
CA GLY A 59 8.25 -17.98 -5.75
C GLY A 59 9.61 -17.65 -6.36
N LYS A 60 10.53 -17.04 -5.61
CA LYS A 60 11.90 -16.74 -6.07
C LYS A 60 12.67 -18.00 -6.49
N ILE A 61 12.51 -19.11 -5.76
CA ILE A 61 13.12 -20.39 -6.11
C ILE A 61 12.52 -20.91 -7.43
N LEU A 62 11.19 -20.92 -7.55
CA LEU A 62 10.51 -21.37 -8.76
C LEU A 62 10.82 -20.51 -9.99
N GLU A 63 11.02 -19.20 -9.81
CA GLU A 63 11.47 -18.29 -10.87
C GLU A 63 12.88 -18.65 -11.34
N LYS A 64 13.82 -18.91 -10.42
CA LYS A 64 15.17 -19.37 -10.78
C LYS A 64 15.18 -20.70 -11.52
N LEU A 65 14.19 -21.55 -11.25
CA LEU A 65 13.99 -22.83 -11.94
C LEU A 65 13.22 -22.68 -13.27
N GLY A 66 12.78 -21.48 -13.64
CA GLY A 66 12.03 -21.23 -14.88
C GLY A 66 10.58 -21.73 -14.86
N ILE A 67 10.00 -22.00 -13.69
CA ILE A 67 8.68 -22.62 -13.55
C ILE A 67 7.56 -21.57 -13.56
N CYS A 68 7.69 -20.51 -12.76
CA CYS A 68 6.72 -19.43 -12.69
C CYS A 68 7.37 -18.12 -12.20
N ASN A 69 6.65 -17.01 -12.30
CA ASN A 69 7.10 -15.74 -11.75
C ASN A 69 7.13 -15.77 -10.20
N ASP A 70 8.04 -15.02 -9.59
CA ASP A 70 8.22 -14.98 -8.14
C ASP A 70 6.98 -14.55 -7.34
N PHE A 71 6.07 -13.78 -7.94
CA PHE A 71 4.80 -13.41 -7.32
C PHE A 71 3.71 -14.45 -7.47
N ALA A 72 3.86 -15.46 -8.34
CA ALA A 72 2.78 -16.42 -8.61
C ALA A 72 2.36 -17.19 -7.36
N VAL A 73 3.33 -17.62 -6.54
CA VAL A 73 3.05 -18.33 -5.28
C VAL A 73 2.47 -17.37 -4.24
N LEU A 74 3.02 -16.16 -4.12
CA LEU A 74 2.50 -15.15 -3.21
C LEU A 74 1.05 -14.75 -3.54
N ARG A 75 0.74 -14.56 -4.82
CA ARG A 75 -0.63 -14.29 -5.30
C ARG A 75 -1.56 -15.45 -5.01
N ALA A 76 -1.17 -16.69 -5.33
CA ALA A 76 -1.99 -17.86 -4.99
C ALA A 76 -2.29 -17.96 -3.48
N ALA A 77 -1.31 -17.65 -2.65
CA ALA A 77 -1.44 -17.59 -1.19
C ALA A 77 -2.39 -16.48 -0.71
N VAL A 78 -2.38 -15.31 -1.35
CA VAL A 78 -3.20 -14.14 -0.96
C VAL A 78 -4.62 -14.21 -1.55
N ASP A 79 -4.73 -14.64 -2.80
CA ASP A 79 -5.96 -14.64 -3.62
C ASP A 79 -6.81 -15.90 -3.41
N GLY A 80 -6.22 -17.01 -2.95
CA GLY A 80 -6.90 -18.31 -2.77
C GLY A 80 -7.93 -18.38 -1.65
N ILE A 81 -8.18 -17.28 -0.93
CA ILE A 81 -9.23 -17.22 0.10
C ILE A 81 -10.44 -16.43 -0.45
N PRO A 82 -11.69 -16.94 -0.33
CA PRO A 82 -12.86 -16.32 -0.95
C PRO A 82 -13.26 -15.00 -0.29
N PRO A 83 -13.98 -14.11 -1.01
CA PRO A 83 -14.50 -12.87 -0.43
C PRO A 83 -15.53 -13.19 0.67
N TRP A 84 -15.43 -12.48 1.79
CA TRP A 84 -16.39 -12.59 2.87
C TRP A 84 -17.74 -12.01 2.46
N ARG A 85 -18.84 -12.73 2.73
CA ARG A 85 -20.20 -12.28 2.41
C ARG A 85 -20.81 -11.58 3.63
N ASP A 86 -20.94 -10.25 3.57
CA ASP A 86 -21.75 -9.51 4.55
C ASP A 86 -23.20 -9.49 4.07
N SER A 87 -24.13 -9.99 4.89
CA SER A 87 -25.56 -9.97 4.56
C SER A 87 -26.13 -8.55 4.41
N LYS A 88 -25.43 -7.52 4.90
CA LYS A 88 -25.82 -6.11 4.86
C LYS A 88 -25.28 -5.32 3.67
N LEU A 89 -24.36 -5.91 2.89
CA LEU A 89 -23.76 -5.25 1.73
C LEU A 89 -24.31 -5.81 0.42
N LEU A 90 -24.58 -4.91 -0.51
CA LEU A 90 -24.62 -5.19 -1.94
C LEU A 90 -23.19 -5.09 -2.46
N ILE A 91 -22.75 -6.14 -3.15
CA ILE A 91 -21.45 -6.22 -3.79
C ILE A 91 -21.73 -6.38 -5.29
N LYS A 92 -21.27 -5.42 -6.08
CA LYS A 92 -21.39 -5.42 -7.54
C LYS A 92 -20.00 -5.45 -8.14
N ASP A 93 -19.73 -6.49 -8.92
CA ASP A 93 -18.52 -6.59 -9.73
C ASP A 93 -18.82 -6.11 -11.15
N LEU A 94 -17.92 -5.30 -11.70
CA LEU A 94 -17.99 -4.85 -13.08
C LEU A 94 -16.57 -4.69 -13.66
N THR A 95 -16.49 -4.43 -14.95
CA THR A 95 -15.23 -4.15 -15.64
C THR A 95 -15.37 -2.87 -16.44
N VAL A 96 -14.40 -1.98 -16.32
CA VAL A 96 -14.35 -0.68 -17.01
C VAL A 96 -12.98 -0.56 -17.65
N ASP A 97 -12.92 -0.36 -18.97
CA ASP A 97 -11.64 -0.29 -19.72
C ASP A 97 -10.70 -1.45 -19.39
N GLU A 98 -11.25 -2.67 -19.30
CA GLU A 98 -10.54 -3.90 -18.88
C GLU A 98 -10.07 -3.92 -17.42
N VAL A 99 -10.36 -2.88 -16.63
CA VAL A 99 -10.06 -2.80 -15.20
C VAL A 99 -11.23 -3.39 -14.41
N PRO A 100 -11.03 -4.48 -13.66
CA PRO A 100 -12.06 -4.99 -12.77
C PRO A 100 -12.29 -4.03 -11.61
N LEU A 101 -13.55 -3.70 -11.34
CA LEU A 101 -13.98 -2.88 -10.22
C LEU A 101 -14.92 -3.68 -9.33
N ARG A 102 -14.87 -3.39 -8.04
CA ARG A 102 -15.84 -3.90 -7.07
C ARG A 102 -16.46 -2.74 -6.31
N ILE A 103 -17.78 -2.65 -6.41
CA ILE A 103 -18.58 -1.65 -5.72
C ILE A 103 -19.24 -2.28 -4.50
N TYR A 104 -19.06 -1.64 -3.34
CA TYR A 104 -19.70 -2.01 -2.08
C TYR A 104 -20.71 -0.94 -1.67
N GLN A 105 -21.95 -1.35 -1.43
CA GLN A 105 -23.04 -0.46 -1.01
C GLN A 105 -23.83 -1.08 0.16
N PRO A 106 -24.29 -0.27 1.14
CA PRO A 106 -25.25 -0.74 2.14
C PRO A 106 -26.58 -1.11 1.50
N LYS A 107 -27.14 -2.25 1.90
CA LYS A 107 -28.51 -2.66 1.51
C LYS A 107 -29.60 -1.77 2.07
N SER A 108 -29.35 -1.10 3.19
CA SER A 108 -30.33 -0.16 3.75
C SER A 108 -30.57 0.97 2.75
N PRO A 109 -31.85 1.31 2.46
CA PRO A 109 -32.18 2.39 1.55
C PRO A 109 -31.52 3.68 2.02
N PRO A 110 -30.95 4.49 1.11
CA PRO A 110 -30.31 5.74 1.48
C PRO A 110 -31.36 6.70 2.04
N THR A 111 -31.14 7.23 3.24
CA THR A 111 -31.95 8.33 3.79
C THR A 111 -31.47 9.69 3.28
N SER A 112 -30.28 9.74 2.69
CA SER A 112 -29.64 10.90 2.06
C SER A 112 -28.57 10.43 1.07
N LYS A 113 -28.00 11.36 0.27
CA LYS A 113 -26.85 11.02 -0.59
C LYS A 113 -25.68 10.50 0.26
N ARG A 114 -25.04 9.45 -0.25
CA ARG A 114 -23.97 8.68 0.38
C ARG A 114 -22.63 9.34 0.16
N ARG A 115 -21.64 8.94 0.95
CA ARG A 115 -20.24 9.30 0.73
C ARG A 115 -19.63 8.38 -0.33
N GLY A 116 -18.76 8.91 -1.19
CA GLY A 116 -18.04 8.11 -2.18
C GLY A 116 -16.63 7.84 -1.71
N ILE A 117 -16.17 6.59 -1.73
CA ILE A 117 -14.78 6.26 -1.43
C ILE A 117 -14.20 5.48 -2.61
N LEU A 118 -13.22 6.07 -3.28
CA LEU A 118 -12.33 5.37 -4.19
C LEU A 118 -11.20 4.75 -3.38
N TYR A 119 -11.00 3.44 -3.50
CA TYR A 119 -9.99 2.72 -2.73
C TYR A 119 -9.02 1.97 -3.63
N PHE A 120 -7.73 2.18 -3.40
CA PHE A 120 -6.63 1.49 -4.04
C PHE A 120 -5.89 0.65 -3.00
N HIS A 121 -5.78 -0.66 -3.25
CA HIS A 121 -5.17 -1.58 -2.29
C HIS A 121 -3.63 -1.49 -2.29
N GLY A 122 -3.01 -1.94 -1.21
CA GLY A 122 -1.57 -2.16 -1.12
C GLY A 122 -1.10 -3.45 -1.80
N GLY A 123 0.19 -3.76 -1.70
CA GLY A 123 0.80 -4.97 -2.28
C GLY A 123 1.83 -4.70 -3.38
N ALA A 124 2.56 -3.58 -3.25
CA ALA A 124 3.66 -3.18 -4.13
C ALA A 124 3.33 -3.06 -5.63
N GLY A 125 2.04 -3.01 -6.00
CA GLY A 125 1.61 -3.08 -7.40
C GLY A 125 1.88 -4.44 -8.06
N THR A 126 2.29 -5.46 -7.30
CA THR A 126 2.65 -6.79 -7.81
C THR A 126 1.83 -7.93 -7.19
N PHE A 127 1.23 -7.70 -6.03
CA PHE A 127 0.32 -8.61 -5.36
C PHE A 127 -0.75 -7.81 -4.61
N GLY A 128 -1.56 -8.51 -3.84
CA GLY A 128 -2.72 -7.93 -3.21
C GLY A 128 -3.93 -8.07 -4.12
N SER A 129 -5.07 -8.22 -3.47
CA SER A 129 -6.37 -8.26 -4.11
C SER A 129 -7.37 -7.73 -3.09
N ILE A 130 -8.66 -7.99 -3.28
CA ILE A 130 -9.69 -7.71 -2.29
C ILE A 130 -9.22 -8.20 -0.91
N SER A 131 -8.74 -7.28 -0.08
CA SER A 131 -8.58 -7.56 1.34
C SER A 131 -9.97 -7.78 1.89
N LYS A 132 -10.26 -9.04 2.21
CA LYS A 132 -11.51 -9.53 2.81
C LYS A 132 -11.97 -8.71 4.02
N LYS A 133 -11.04 -8.01 4.66
CA LYS A 133 -11.26 -7.20 5.85
C LYS A 133 -11.55 -5.73 5.55
N TRP A 134 -11.06 -5.16 4.45
CA TRP A 134 -11.19 -3.72 4.14
C TRP A 134 -12.63 -3.29 3.81
N ALA A 135 -13.34 -4.10 3.03
CA ALA A 135 -14.75 -3.85 2.74
C ALA A 135 -15.63 -4.01 3.99
N SER A 136 -15.38 -5.04 4.83
CA SER A 136 -16.03 -5.15 6.13
C SER A 136 -15.67 -3.95 7.03
N PHE A 137 -14.42 -3.49 6.99
CA PHE A 137 -13.90 -2.39 7.80
C PHE A 137 -14.61 -1.05 7.59
N ILE A 138 -14.78 -0.60 6.33
CA ILE A 138 -15.47 0.68 6.07
C ILE A 138 -16.95 0.62 6.54
N PHE A 139 -17.56 -0.56 6.52
CA PHE A 139 -18.99 -0.71 6.81
C PHE A 139 -19.33 -1.17 8.24
N GLN A 140 -18.41 -1.88 8.92
CA GLN A 140 -18.58 -2.41 10.28
C GLN A 140 -17.96 -1.53 11.36
N VAL A 141 -17.77 -0.24 11.10
CA VAL A 141 -17.51 0.75 12.16
C VAL A 141 -18.70 0.78 13.11
N LYS A 142 -18.69 -0.13 14.08
CA LYS A 142 -19.58 -0.20 15.23
C LYS A 142 -18.84 0.43 16.41
N SER A 143 -18.55 1.72 16.33
CA SER A 143 -18.14 2.47 17.51
C SER A 143 -19.39 2.73 18.37
N LYS A 144 -19.68 1.87 19.36
CA LYS A 144 -20.65 2.27 20.41
C LYS A 144 -20.16 3.54 21.12
N PRO A 145 -21.04 4.45 21.57
CA PRO A 145 -22.51 4.42 21.49
C PRO A 145 -23.08 5.10 20.23
N LEU A 146 -22.25 5.48 19.26
CA LEU A 146 -22.68 6.11 18.02
C LEU A 146 -22.81 5.03 16.92
N HIS A 147 -24.01 4.46 16.77
CA HIS A 147 -24.39 3.58 15.66
C HIS A 147 -24.38 4.34 14.31
N PHE A 148 -23.22 4.83 13.87
CA PHE A 148 -23.06 5.48 12.59
C PHE A 148 -22.35 4.53 11.63
N SER A 149 -23.15 3.81 10.84
CA SER A 149 -22.64 3.25 9.59
C SER A 149 -22.19 4.41 8.73
N LEU A 150 -20.97 4.35 8.18
CA LEU A 150 -20.41 5.38 7.30
C LEU A 150 -21.27 5.69 6.06
N GLN A 151 -22.34 4.92 5.80
CA GLN A 151 -23.25 5.02 4.65
C GLN A 151 -22.49 5.41 3.37
N ALA A 152 -21.35 4.76 3.14
CA ALA A 152 -20.48 5.04 2.02
C ALA A 152 -20.80 4.11 0.84
N CYS A 153 -20.49 4.51 -0.37
CA CYS A 153 -20.30 3.63 -1.50
C CYS A 153 -18.80 3.53 -1.75
N VAL A 154 -18.24 2.32 -1.73
CA VAL A 154 -16.81 2.11 -1.94
C VAL A 154 -16.62 1.53 -3.34
N ASN A 155 -15.88 2.24 -4.20
CA ASN A 155 -15.36 1.70 -5.44
C ASN A 155 -13.92 1.28 -5.24
N GLN A 156 -13.70 -0.03 -5.26
CA GLN A 156 -12.38 -0.61 -5.20
C GLN A 156 -11.89 -0.93 -6.62
N CYS A 157 -10.76 -0.31 -6.99
CA CYS A 157 -10.06 -0.59 -8.24
C CYS A 157 -9.18 -1.83 -8.06
N LEU A 158 -9.39 -2.86 -8.89
CA LEU A 158 -8.52 -4.03 -8.97
C LEU A 158 -7.56 -3.82 -10.14
N TYR A 159 -6.71 -2.80 -9.99
CA TYR A 159 -5.72 -2.44 -11.01
C TYR A 159 -4.84 -3.66 -11.34
N ARG A 160 -4.41 -3.75 -12.58
CA ARG A 160 -3.64 -4.89 -13.07
C ARG A 160 -2.24 -4.91 -12.44
N LEU A 161 -1.70 -6.10 -12.19
CA LEU A 161 -0.48 -6.25 -11.39
C LEU A 161 0.77 -6.43 -12.26
N SER A 162 1.89 -5.89 -11.79
CA SER A 162 3.22 -6.15 -12.32
C SER A 162 3.69 -7.56 -11.88
N PRO A 163 4.38 -8.32 -12.75
CA PRO A 163 5.04 -7.90 -13.99
C PRO A 163 4.20 -8.00 -15.27
N GLU A 164 3.02 -8.61 -15.24
CA GLU A 164 2.18 -8.78 -16.44
C GLU A 164 1.74 -7.44 -17.00
N HIS A 165 1.47 -6.47 -16.11
CA HIS A 165 1.18 -5.10 -16.45
C HIS A 165 2.18 -4.19 -15.71
N PRO A 166 3.30 -3.81 -16.34
CA PRO A 166 4.37 -3.08 -15.67
C PRO A 166 3.98 -1.63 -15.40
N TYR A 167 4.74 -0.96 -14.52
CA TYR A 167 4.71 0.49 -14.37
C TYR A 167 4.81 1.20 -15.74
N PRO A 168 4.04 2.28 -16.00
CA PRO A 168 3.08 2.95 -15.11
C PRO A 168 1.62 2.47 -15.28
N GLY A 169 1.38 1.25 -15.78
CA GLY A 169 0.04 0.73 -16.13
C GLY A 169 -1.04 0.92 -15.06
N GLN A 170 -0.68 0.69 -13.79
CA GLN A 170 -1.59 0.78 -12.64
C GLN A 170 -2.18 2.17 -12.45
N TYR A 171 -1.44 3.23 -12.79
CA TYR A 171 -1.94 4.60 -12.65
C TYR A 171 -3.06 4.88 -13.65
N PHE A 172 -2.96 4.31 -14.86
CA PHE A 172 -4.04 4.40 -15.85
C PHE A 172 -5.26 3.62 -15.40
N ASP A 173 -5.08 2.43 -14.83
CA ASP A 173 -6.19 1.63 -14.31
C ASP A 173 -6.92 2.34 -13.17
N CYS A 174 -6.16 2.88 -12.21
CA CYS A 174 -6.69 3.68 -11.09
C CYS A 174 -7.41 4.95 -11.59
N LEU A 175 -6.91 5.57 -12.66
CA LEU A 175 -7.55 6.73 -13.29
C LEU A 175 -8.86 6.33 -13.98
N SER A 176 -8.88 5.30 -14.81
CA SER A 176 -10.11 4.80 -15.45
C SER A 176 -11.19 4.44 -14.41
N ALA A 177 -10.81 3.75 -13.34
CA ALA A 177 -11.70 3.45 -12.22
C ALA A 177 -12.28 4.71 -11.57
N THR A 178 -11.43 5.72 -11.36
CA THR A 178 -11.80 7.01 -10.75
C THR A 178 -12.75 7.80 -11.65
N LEU A 179 -12.42 7.95 -12.93
CA LEU A 179 -13.22 8.66 -13.91
C LEU A 179 -14.61 8.03 -14.04
N TYR A 180 -14.67 6.70 -14.13
CA TYR A 180 -15.95 5.99 -14.17
C TYR A 180 -16.79 6.27 -12.92
N PHE A 181 -16.21 6.16 -11.73
CA PHE A 181 -16.96 6.40 -10.50
C PHE A 181 -17.51 7.82 -10.40
N MET A 182 -16.65 8.80 -10.66
CA MET A 182 -16.99 10.23 -10.57
C MET A 182 -18.02 10.65 -11.61
N ARG A 183 -18.09 9.98 -12.77
CA ARG A 183 -19.10 10.21 -13.80
C ARG A 183 -20.43 9.51 -13.53
N ASN A 184 -20.46 8.48 -12.67
CA ASN A 184 -21.64 7.66 -12.39
C ASN A 184 -22.12 7.77 -10.94
N LEU A 185 -21.84 8.88 -10.25
CA LEU A 185 -22.16 9.05 -8.82
C LEU A 185 -23.65 8.90 -8.50
N GLU A 186 -24.53 9.33 -9.41
CA GLU A 186 -25.98 9.25 -9.22
C GLU A 186 -26.48 7.79 -9.19
N GLU A 187 -25.89 6.89 -10.00
CA GLU A 187 -26.18 5.44 -9.98
C GLU A 187 -25.94 4.86 -8.58
N TYR A 188 -24.91 5.36 -7.91
CA TYR A 188 -24.51 4.89 -6.58
C TYR A 188 -25.10 5.71 -5.43
N HIS A 189 -25.96 6.68 -5.73
CA HIS A 189 -26.52 7.67 -4.81
C HIS A 189 -25.44 8.41 -4.00
N VAL A 190 -24.31 8.72 -4.61
CA VAL A 190 -23.18 9.40 -3.97
C VAL A 190 -23.30 10.93 -4.12
N ASP A 191 -22.96 11.65 -3.06
CA ASP A 191 -22.83 13.10 -3.07
C ASP A 191 -21.51 13.51 -3.76
N PRO A 192 -21.56 14.30 -4.86
CA PRO A 192 -20.37 14.79 -5.54
C PRO A 192 -19.48 15.68 -4.66
N GLY A 193 -19.99 16.27 -3.58
CA GLY A 193 -19.21 17.04 -2.61
C GLY A 193 -18.50 16.20 -1.54
N LEU A 194 -18.73 14.88 -1.50
CA LEU A 194 -18.22 13.97 -0.46
C LEU A 194 -17.48 12.77 -1.04
N ILE A 195 -16.59 13.03 -2.00
CA ILE A 195 -15.72 12.01 -2.61
C ILE A 195 -14.38 11.96 -1.89
N ILE A 196 -14.01 10.79 -1.42
CA ILE A 196 -12.70 10.50 -0.83
C ILE A 196 -11.92 9.57 -1.75
N VAL A 197 -10.63 9.84 -1.88
CA VAL A 197 -9.67 8.91 -2.48
C VAL A 197 -8.79 8.33 -1.37
N SER A 198 -8.66 7.02 -1.32
CA SER A 198 -8.00 6.33 -0.22
C SER A 198 -7.15 5.18 -0.73
N GLY A 199 -6.13 4.83 0.04
CA GLY A 199 -5.37 3.63 -0.21
C GLY A 199 -4.38 3.34 0.88
N ASP A 200 -3.81 2.14 0.82
CA ASP A 200 -2.84 1.66 1.81
C ASP A 200 -1.52 1.25 1.18
N SER A 201 -0.40 1.55 1.84
CA SER A 201 0.94 1.26 1.32
C SER A 201 1.14 1.87 -0.09
N CYS A 202 1.42 1.07 -1.13
CA CYS A 202 1.47 1.55 -2.52
C CYS A 202 0.12 2.04 -3.05
N GLY A 203 -1.01 1.56 -2.54
CA GLY A 203 -2.33 2.07 -2.89
C GLY A 203 -2.50 3.53 -2.47
N ALA A 204 -1.87 3.94 -1.37
CA ALA A 204 -1.85 5.35 -0.96
C ALA A 204 -1.00 6.22 -1.90
N ASN A 205 0.03 5.64 -2.53
CA ASN A 205 0.77 6.29 -3.61
C ASN A 205 -0.16 6.59 -4.79
N PHE A 206 -0.90 5.56 -5.25
CA PHE A 206 -1.89 5.71 -6.32
C PHE A 206 -2.94 6.75 -5.97
N ALA A 207 -3.49 6.72 -4.75
CA ALA A 207 -4.44 7.71 -4.25
C ALA A 207 -3.89 9.15 -4.39
N THR A 208 -2.65 9.34 -3.96
CA THR A 208 -1.98 10.64 -4.01
C THR A 208 -1.81 11.13 -5.45
N VAL A 209 -1.31 10.27 -6.33
CA VAL A 209 -1.09 10.62 -7.75
C VAL A 209 -2.40 10.89 -8.48
N ILE A 210 -3.44 10.11 -8.22
CA ILE A 210 -4.77 10.38 -8.78
C ILE A 210 -5.28 11.74 -8.31
N CYS A 211 -5.14 12.10 -7.02
CA CYS A 211 -5.48 13.44 -6.56
C CYS A 211 -4.70 14.54 -7.28
N GLN A 212 -3.41 14.34 -7.56
CA GLN A 212 -2.59 15.29 -8.33
C GLN A 212 -3.07 15.43 -9.78
N ILE A 213 -3.40 14.31 -10.44
CA ILE A 213 -3.90 14.30 -11.83
C ILE A 213 -5.24 15.03 -11.95
N LEU A 214 -6.15 14.78 -11.01
CA LEU A 214 -7.51 15.34 -11.02
C LEU A 214 -7.56 16.87 -10.87
N LEU A 215 -6.49 17.52 -10.42
CA LEU A 215 -6.44 18.99 -10.33
C LEU A 215 -6.64 19.66 -11.69
N ASN A 216 -6.29 18.97 -12.78
CA ASN A 216 -6.42 19.48 -14.14
C ASN A 216 -7.81 19.25 -14.76
N ASP A 217 -8.67 18.43 -14.14
CA ASP A 217 -9.99 18.10 -14.67
C ASP A 217 -11.07 18.93 -13.97
N ARG A 218 -11.59 19.95 -14.67
CA ARG A 218 -12.60 20.87 -14.15
C ARG A 218 -14.03 20.33 -14.28
N ASP A 219 -14.22 19.30 -15.10
CA ASP A 219 -15.54 18.73 -15.39
C ASP A 219 -15.94 17.66 -14.37
N LEU A 220 -15.00 17.22 -13.53
CA LEU A 220 -15.22 16.26 -12.47
C LEU A 220 -15.48 16.92 -11.11
N PRO A 221 -16.28 16.28 -10.24
CA PRO A 221 -16.40 16.71 -8.85
C PRO A 221 -15.05 16.69 -8.14
N LYS A 222 -14.82 17.69 -7.29
CA LYS A 222 -13.58 17.80 -6.52
C LYS A 222 -13.48 16.69 -5.48
N VAL A 223 -12.27 16.15 -5.31
CA VAL A 223 -11.96 15.28 -4.18
C VAL A 223 -12.05 16.10 -2.89
N ARG A 224 -12.85 15.62 -1.94
CA ARG A 224 -13.03 16.29 -0.65
C ARG A 224 -11.85 16.06 0.28
N ALA A 225 -11.33 14.82 0.31
CA ALA A 225 -10.20 14.43 1.13
C ALA A 225 -9.45 13.24 0.52
N GLN A 226 -8.15 13.13 0.83
CA GLN A 226 -7.36 11.92 0.60
C GLN A 226 -7.01 11.24 1.92
N VAL A 227 -7.14 9.90 1.99
CA VAL A 227 -6.84 9.12 3.19
C VAL A 227 -5.72 8.13 2.89
N LEU A 228 -4.56 8.37 3.49
CA LEU A 228 -3.30 7.72 3.16
C LEU A 228 -2.84 6.85 4.34
N LEU A 229 -2.86 5.54 4.14
CA LEU A 229 -2.61 4.57 5.20
C LEU A 229 -1.20 4.00 5.04
N TYR A 230 -0.33 4.30 6.00
CA TYR A 230 1.10 3.93 6.02
C TYR A 230 1.75 4.03 4.62
N PRO A 231 1.71 5.23 4.01
CA PRO A 231 1.89 5.39 2.58
C PRO A 231 3.36 5.29 2.16
N GLY A 232 3.63 4.67 1.00
CA GLY A 232 4.93 4.76 0.32
C GLY A 232 4.89 5.88 -0.72
N LEU A 233 5.61 6.97 -0.50
CA LEU A 233 5.42 8.21 -1.27
C LEU A 233 6.68 8.72 -1.96
N GLN A 234 7.81 8.06 -1.70
CA GLN A 234 9.08 8.41 -2.31
C GLN A 234 9.97 7.19 -2.45
N GLY A 235 10.83 7.21 -3.47
CA GLY A 235 12.00 6.35 -3.52
C GLY A 235 13.29 7.15 -3.70
N LEU A 236 13.31 8.40 -3.26
CA LEU A 236 14.47 9.29 -3.27
C LEU A 236 15.52 8.87 -2.22
N ASP A 237 15.09 8.68 -0.98
CA ASP A 237 15.93 8.49 0.19
C ASP A 237 15.52 7.24 0.97
N PHE A 238 16.27 6.16 0.80
CA PHE A 238 16.17 4.91 1.54
C PHE A 238 17.04 4.88 2.82
N GLN A 239 17.52 6.05 3.25
CA GLN A 239 18.30 6.30 4.46
C GLN A 239 17.59 7.25 5.44
N LEU A 240 16.31 7.58 5.23
CA LEU A 240 15.53 8.29 6.24
C LEU A 240 15.57 7.54 7.60
N PRO A 241 15.39 8.23 8.74
CA PRO A 241 15.49 7.60 10.06
C PRO A 241 14.67 6.31 10.21
N SER A 242 13.43 6.26 9.72
CA SER A 242 12.60 5.05 9.75
C SER A 242 13.16 3.91 8.90
N TYR A 243 13.79 4.21 7.75
CA TYR A 243 14.44 3.20 6.91
C TYR A 243 15.64 2.56 7.60
N GLN A 244 16.32 3.30 8.47
CA GLN A 244 17.43 2.80 9.27
C GLN A 244 16.94 2.06 10.53
N GLN A 245 16.03 2.67 11.28
CA GLN A 245 15.49 2.13 12.54
C GLN A 245 14.72 0.82 12.31
N ASN A 246 13.89 0.79 11.27
CA ASN A 246 13.05 -0.35 10.93
C ASN A 246 13.62 -1.16 9.76
N ALA A 247 14.94 -1.10 9.52
CA ALA A 247 15.61 -1.77 8.40
C ALA A 247 15.34 -3.30 8.38
N PHE A 248 15.19 -3.89 9.58
CA PHE A 248 14.88 -5.29 9.82
C PHE A 248 13.47 -5.50 10.37
N GLY A 249 12.57 -4.54 10.13
CA GLY A 249 11.18 -4.60 10.58
C GLY A 249 10.51 -5.90 10.14
N PRO A 250 9.60 -6.45 10.96
CA PRO A 250 9.13 -7.82 10.78
C PRO A 250 8.35 -7.99 9.48
N ILE A 251 7.49 -7.05 9.08
CA ILE A 251 6.64 -7.24 7.88
C ILE A 251 7.28 -6.71 6.60
N LEU A 252 7.86 -5.52 6.66
CA LEU A 252 8.42 -4.84 5.50
C LEU A 252 9.84 -4.33 5.82
N PRO A 253 10.86 -5.19 5.73
CA PRO A 253 12.24 -4.75 5.91
C PRO A 253 12.68 -3.88 4.72
N ARG A 254 13.66 -3.01 4.94
CA ARG A 254 14.15 -2.06 3.92
C ARG A 254 14.57 -2.73 2.61
N LYS A 255 15.29 -3.85 2.69
CA LYS A 255 15.71 -4.62 1.51
C LYS A 255 14.50 -5.09 0.69
N LEU A 256 13.37 -5.39 1.34
CA LEU A 256 12.15 -5.84 0.69
C LEU A 256 11.41 -4.70 0.00
N VAL A 257 11.40 -3.48 0.56
CA VAL A 257 10.86 -2.28 -0.12
C VAL A 257 11.53 -2.10 -1.48
N ILE A 258 12.86 -2.08 -1.49
CA ILE A 258 13.61 -1.81 -2.71
C ILE A 258 13.47 -2.98 -3.70
N TYR A 259 13.47 -4.23 -3.21
CA TYR A 259 13.14 -5.39 -4.03
C TYR A 259 11.80 -5.18 -4.76
N PHE A 260 10.76 -4.79 -4.04
CA PHE A 260 9.45 -4.50 -4.61
C PHE A 260 9.48 -3.34 -5.61
N CYS A 261 10.20 -2.25 -5.33
CA CYS A 261 10.38 -1.15 -6.30
C CYS A 261 10.99 -1.66 -7.62
N PHE A 262 12.05 -2.47 -7.57
CA PHE A 262 12.67 -3.05 -8.77
C PHE A 262 11.69 -3.92 -9.54
N ARG A 263 11.02 -4.84 -8.83
CA ARG A 263 10.06 -5.75 -9.44
C ARG A 263 8.88 -5.02 -10.05
N TYR A 264 8.36 -3.99 -9.37
CA TYR A 264 7.28 -3.15 -9.87
C TYR A 264 7.65 -2.46 -11.19
N LEU A 265 8.90 -1.98 -11.29
CA LEU A 265 9.50 -1.42 -12.50
C LEU A 265 9.95 -2.47 -13.52
N ASN A 266 9.65 -3.74 -13.30
CA ASN A 266 10.06 -4.88 -14.12
C ASN A 266 11.58 -4.97 -14.33
N ARG A 267 12.36 -4.54 -13.33
CA ARG A 267 13.82 -4.57 -13.30
C ARG A 267 14.31 -5.64 -12.31
N LYS A 268 15.46 -6.25 -12.61
CA LYS A 268 16.14 -7.14 -11.66
C LYS A 268 16.85 -6.29 -10.60
N PRO A 269 16.88 -6.71 -9.32
CA PRO A 269 17.51 -5.97 -8.23
C PRO A 269 19.05 -6.10 -8.24
N THR A 270 19.69 -5.87 -9.39
CA THR A 270 21.14 -6.07 -9.59
C THR A 270 22.00 -4.98 -8.93
N VAL A 271 21.43 -3.79 -8.69
CA VAL A 271 22.10 -2.64 -8.05
C VAL A 271 21.48 -2.29 -6.70
N LEU A 272 20.92 -3.29 -5.99
CA LEU A 272 20.23 -3.11 -4.71
C LEU A 272 21.08 -2.35 -3.67
N LYS A 273 22.37 -2.67 -3.58
CA LYS A 273 23.29 -2.02 -2.63
C LYS A 273 23.44 -0.52 -2.91
N ASP A 274 23.51 -0.16 -4.19
CA ASP A 274 23.64 1.23 -4.63
C ASP A 274 22.33 2.01 -4.34
N ILE A 275 21.16 1.42 -4.65
CA ILE A 275 19.88 2.09 -4.36
C ILE A 275 19.67 2.29 -2.85
N ILE A 276 20.05 1.31 -2.02
CA ILE A 276 20.02 1.49 -0.55
C ILE A 276 20.85 2.71 -0.13
N GLN A 277 21.98 2.96 -0.80
CA GLN A 277 22.87 4.08 -0.50
C GLN A 277 22.46 5.39 -1.20
N ASN A 278 21.25 5.45 -1.78
CA ASN A 278 20.72 6.58 -2.54
C ASN A 278 21.59 6.99 -3.74
N CYS A 279 22.26 6.02 -4.33
CA CYS A 279 23.16 6.20 -5.46
C CYS A 279 22.45 6.75 -6.73
N HIS A 280 21.13 6.72 -6.80
CA HIS A 280 20.30 7.06 -7.96
C HIS A 280 19.79 8.51 -8.05
N VAL A 281 19.96 9.35 -7.02
CA VAL A 281 19.39 10.73 -6.97
C VAL A 281 20.28 11.77 -7.70
N PRO A 282 19.91 12.56 -8.71
CA PRO A 282 20.87 13.41 -9.45
C PRO A 282 21.81 14.33 -8.63
N GLU A 283 23.01 14.58 -9.17
CA GLU A 283 24.11 15.29 -8.47
C GLU A 283 23.83 16.77 -8.16
N SER A 284 22.98 17.47 -8.90
CA SER A 284 22.52 18.83 -8.54
C SER A 284 21.68 18.86 -7.25
N MET A 285 20.96 17.77 -6.95
CA MET A 285 20.19 17.56 -5.71
C MET A 285 21.10 17.05 -4.58
N ARG A 286 22.08 16.20 -4.93
CA ARG A 286 23.12 15.67 -4.03
C ARG A 286 24.29 16.63 -3.78
N GLN A 287 24.52 17.74 -4.50
CA GLN A 287 25.70 18.61 -4.31
C GLN A 287 25.64 19.55 -3.09
N LYS A 288 24.51 19.58 -2.38
CA LYS A 288 24.46 19.94 -0.95
C LYS A 288 25.18 18.89 -0.06
N TYR A 289 25.42 17.68 -0.58
CA TYR A 289 25.88 16.44 0.08
C TYR A 289 26.81 15.57 -0.82
N LYS A 290 27.84 16.20 -1.39
CA LYS A 290 28.81 15.71 -2.40
C LYS A 290 29.43 14.32 -2.20
N LYS A 291 29.29 13.43 -3.20
CA LYS A 291 30.33 12.94 -4.16
C LYS A 291 29.92 11.57 -4.74
N TRP A 292 29.46 11.59 -6.00
CA TRP A 292 29.35 10.50 -6.99
C TRP A 292 28.61 9.21 -6.64
N VAL A 293 27.51 8.90 -7.37
CA VAL A 293 27.24 7.51 -7.78
C VAL A 293 26.45 7.40 -9.11
N ILE A 294 26.91 6.44 -9.91
CA ILE A 294 26.40 5.75 -11.12
C ILE A 294 24.99 5.14 -10.85
N HIS A 295 24.00 4.94 -11.74
CA HIS A 295 23.85 4.75 -13.20
C HIS A 295 22.48 5.32 -13.61
N GLU A 296 22.22 5.55 -14.90
CA GLU A 296 20.89 5.82 -15.51
C GLU A 296 19.79 4.76 -15.24
N ALA A 297 20.00 3.81 -14.34
CA ALA A 297 19.23 2.59 -14.25
C ALA A 297 17.86 2.73 -13.56
N VAL A 298 17.48 3.85 -12.92
CA VAL A 298 16.12 3.98 -12.37
C VAL A 298 15.60 5.42 -12.23
N LYS A 299 15.61 6.22 -13.32
CA LYS A 299 15.01 7.58 -13.30
C LYS A 299 13.52 7.54 -12.91
N GLU A 300 12.84 6.43 -13.19
CA GLU A 300 11.42 6.21 -12.93
C GLU A 300 11.08 6.24 -11.44
N ILE A 301 12.00 5.87 -10.54
CA ILE A 301 11.76 5.98 -9.10
C ILE A 301 11.57 7.45 -8.69
N LEU A 302 12.17 8.40 -9.42
CA LEU A 302 12.05 9.84 -9.15
C LEU A 302 10.92 10.49 -9.93
N ALA A 303 10.27 9.77 -10.85
CA ALA A 303 9.12 10.31 -11.59
C ALA A 303 8.01 10.69 -10.60
N GLY A 304 7.29 11.79 -10.85
CA GLY A 304 6.23 12.27 -9.97
C GLY A 304 5.11 11.25 -9.73
N THR A 305 4.88 10.33 -10.68
CA THR A 305 3.94 9.22 -10.46
C THR A 305 4.48 8.17 -9.49
N PHE A 306 5.78 7.90 -9.46
CA PHE A 306 6.35 6.93 -8.50
C PHE A 306 6.61 7.58 -7.13
N SER A 307 7.16 8.80 -7.13
CA SER A 307 7.47 9.60 -5.94
C SER A 307 6.61 10.87 -5.90
N PRO A 308 5.29 10.76 -5.63
CA PRO A 308 4.38 11.91 -5.59
C PRO A 308 4.74 12.97 -4.56
N LEU A 309 5.57 12.62 -3.56
CA LEU A 309 6.17 13.57 -2.64
C LEU A 309 6.99 14.66 -3.36
N LEU A 310 7.52 14.38 -4.55
CA LEU A 310 8.35 15.30 -5.34
C LEU A 310 7.56 16.24 -6.26
N ALA A 311 6.22 16.17 -6.26
CA ALA A 311 5.41 17.11 -7.04
C ALA A 311 5.66 18.57 -6.63
N GLU A 312 5.58 19.49 -7.58
CA GLU A 312 5.83 20.91 -7.35
C GLU A 312 4.90 21.50 -6.29
N ASP A 313 5.37 22.51 -5.56
CA ASP A 313 4.58 23.22 -4.53
C ASP A 313 3.29 23.81 -5.11
N SER A 314 3.33 24.23 -6.39
CA SER A 314 2.17 24.67 -7.19
C SER A 314 1.07 23.60 -7.29
N ILE A 315 1.43 22.32 -7.26
CA ILE A 315 0.52 21.17 -7.26
C ILE A 315 0.12 20.85 -5.82
N ILE A 316 1.09 20.78 -4.89
CA ILE A 316 0.85 20.38 -3.50
C ILE A 316 -0.17 21.30 -2.82
N CYS A 317 -0.07 22.62 -2.98
CA CYS A 317 -0.96 23.59 -2.32
C CYS A 317 -2.43 23.49 -2.77
N GLN A 318 -2.70 22.80 -3.89
CA GLN A 318 -4.04 22.58 -4.43
C GLN A 318 -4.65 21.24 -4.02
N LEU A 319 -3.88 20.38 -3.36
CA LEU A 319 -4.35 19.05 -2.98
C LEU A 319 -5.46 19.09 -1.92
N PRO A 320 -6.33 18.06 -1.91
CA PRO A 320 -7.41 18.01 -0.94
C PRO A 320 -6.86 17.84 0.48
N GLU A 321 -7.71 18.17 1.46
CA GLU A 321 -7.46 17.84 2.87
C GLU A 321 -7.00 16.39 3.01
N SER A 322 -5.95 16.19 3.79
CA SER A 322 -5.26 14.90 3.83
C SER A 322 -5.34 14.31 5.23
N CYS A 323 -5.75 13.04 5.31
CA CYS A 323 -5.56 12.26 6.52
C CYS A 323 -4.44 11.24 6.31
N ILE A 324 -3.43 11.27 7.18
CA ILE A 324 -2.26 10.41 7.08
C ILE A 324 -2.15 9.56 8.33
N VAL A 325 -2.05 8.24 8.13
CA VAL A 325 -1.80 7.28 9.19
C VAL A 325 -0.40 6.73 9.03
N THR A 326 0.41 6.81 10.08
CA THR A 326 1.77 6.25 10.11
C THR A 326 1.87 5.20 11.20
N CYS A 327 2.80 4.26 11.05
CA CYS A 327 3.06 3.20 12.03
C CYS A 327 4.48 3.34 12.58
N GLU A 328 4.66 3.10 13.87
CA GLU A 328 5.98 3.28 14.51
C GLU A 328 7.02 2.28 13.99
N PHE A 329 6.63 1.01 13.87
CA PHE A 329 7.49 -0.07 13.38
C PHE A 329 7.34 -0.30 11.88
N ASP A 330 7.33 0.81 11.12
CA ASP A 330 7.22 0.82 9.66
C ASP A 330 8.44 1.51 9.05
N VAL A 331 9.05 0.86 8.06
CA VAL A 331 10.15 1.41 7.27
C VAL A 331 9.74 2.67 6.50
N LEU A 332 8.47 2.75 6.07
CA LEU A 332 7.89 3.88 5.33
C LEU A 332 7.34 4.98 6.25
N ARG A 333 7.53 4.90 7.57
CA ARG A 333 6.99 5.89 8.51
C ARG A 333 7.35 7.31 8.10
N ASP A 334 8.61 7.55 7.78
CA ASP A 334 9.10 8.90 7.50
C ASP A 334 8.69 9.42 6.11
N ASP A 335 8.30 8.56 5.16
CA ASP A 335 7.63 8.98 3.91
C ASP A 335 6.36 9.75 4.23
N GLY A 336 5.52 9.17 5.09
CA GLY A 336 4.28 9.79 5.55
C GLY A 336 4.52 11.07 6.35
N LEU A 337 5.55 11.12 7.19
CA LEU A 337 5.89 12.31 7.98
C LEU A 337 6.42 13.46 7.11
N LEU A 338 7.27 13.16 6.14
CA LEU A 338 7.77 14.16 5.20
C LEU A 338 6.64 14.72 4.34
N TYR A 339 5.76 13.85 3.84
CA TYR A 339 4.61 14.29 3.05
C TYR A 339 3.63 15.13 3.87
N LYS A 340 3.36 14.72 5.11
CA LYS A 340 2.57 15.49 6.09
C LYS A 340 3.14 16.90 6.24
N LYS A 341 4.44 17.02 6.51
CA LYS A 341 5.10 18.32 6.66
C LYS A 341 5.03 19.16 5.38
N ARG A 342 5.24 18.53 4.21
CA ARG A 342 5.17 19.19 2.90
C ARG A 342 3.77 19.76 2.60
N LEU A 343 2.72 19.02 2.94
CA LEU A 343 1.34 19.48 2.85
C LEU A 343 1.06 20.65 3.81
N GLU A 344 1.47 20.53 5.08
CA GLU A 344 1.32 21.60 6.09
C GLU A 344 2.04 22.89 5.66
N ASP A 345 3.25 22.79 5.11
CA ASP A 345 4.04 23.92 4.62
C ASP A 345 3.42 24.62 3.40
N ASN A 346 2.60 23.91 2.64
CA ASN A 346 1.87 24.42 1.50
C ASN A 346 0.42 24.79 1.83
N GLY A 347 0.06 24.87 3.11
CA GLY A 347 -1.26 25.31 3.57
C GLY A 347 -2.39 24.29 3.39
N VAL A 348 -2.08 23.03 3.06
CA VAL A 348 -3.08 21.97 2.96
C VAL A 348 -3.45 21.49 4.38
N PRO A 349 -4.75 21.41 4.73
CA PRO A 349 -5.15 20.86 6.02
C PRO A 349 -4.78 19.39 6.15
N VAL A 350 -4.10 19.02 7.25
CA VAL A 350 -3.66 17.64 7.52
C VAL A 350 -4.15 17.16 8.87
N THR A 351 -4.80 15.99 8.88
CA THR A 351 -5.05 15.21 10.09
C THR A 351 -4.08 14.03 10.14
N TRP A 352 -3.19 14.01 11.12
CA TRP A 352 -2.19 12.94 11.27
C TRP A 352 -2.48 12.05 12.46
N HIS A 353 -2.40 10.73 12.24
CA HIS A 353 -2.50 9.72 13.28
C HIS A 353 -1.26 8.81 13.26
N HIS A 354 -0.68 8.61 14.43
CA HIS A 354 0.49 7.77 14.59
C HIS A 354 0.17 6.55 15.46
N CYS A 355 0.25 5.37 14.85
CA CYS A 355 0.05 4.10 15.52
C CYS A 355 1.35 3.70 16.22
N LYS A 356 1.46 4.06 17.51
CA LYS A 356 2.64 3.80 18.38
C LYS A 356 3.05 2.32 18.47
N HIS A 357 2.09 1.42 18.30
CA HIS A 357 2.32 -0.04 18.31
C HIS A 357 2.05 -0.66 16.92
N GLY A 358 1.94 0.19 15.90
CA GLY A 358 1.66 -0.22 14.55
C GLY A 358 2.90 -0.64 13.77
N PHE A 359 2.70 -1.46 12.74
CA PHE A 359 3.70 -1.87 11.78
C PHE A 359 3.12 -1.83 10.36
N HIS A 360 3.96 -1.96 9.32
CA HIS A 360 3.49 -1.89 7.94
C HIS A 360 2.42 -2.94 7.62
N GLY A 361 1.33 -2.53 6.94
CA GLY A 361 0.26 -3.47 6.55
C GLY A 361 -0.58 -3.99 7.72
N ILE A 362 -0.52 -3.36 8.89
CA ILE A 362 -1.23 -3.76 10.12
C ILE A 362 -2.74 -4.03 9.93
N LEU A 363 -3.36 -3.46 8.90
CA LEU A 363 -4.79 -3.60 8.61
C LEU A 363 -5.16 -4.96 8.03
N ALA A 364 -4.18 -5.72 7.53
CA ALA A 364 -4.38 -7.13 7.23
C ALA A 364 -4.49 -7.98 8.50
N PHE A 365 -3.96 -7.51 9.65
CA PHE A 365 -3.72 -8.33 10.83
C PHE A 365 -4.69 -8.09 11.99
N PHE A 366 -5.17 -6.86 12.20
CA PHE A 366 -5.97 -6.53 13.40
C PHE A 366 -7.36 -5.97 13.09
N ASP A 367 -8.34 -6.45 13.86
CA ASP A 367 -9.76 -6.18 13.63
C ASP A 367 -10.36 -5.11 14.57
N TYR A 368 -9.62 -4.42 15.46
CA TYR A 368 -10.26 -3.46 16.40
C TYR A 368 -9.46 -2.21 16.83
N LEU A 369 -8.19 -2.31 17.24
CA LEU A 369 -7.48 -1.17 17.87
C LEU A 369 -6.98 -0.10 16.88
N VAL A 370 -6.32 -0.51 15.81
CA VAL A 370 -5.92 0.40 14.71
C VAL A 370 -7.15 0.95 13.98
N LEU A 371 -8.20 0.12 13.93
CA LEU A 371 -9.45 0.44 13.26
C LEU A 371 -10.09 1.70 13.85
N ASN A 372 -10.14 1.85 15.19
CA ASN A 372 -10.76 3.04 15.79
C ASN A 372 -10.06 4.36 15.42
N ALA A 373 -8.73 4.36 15.31
CA ALA A 373 -7.98 5.55 14.91
C ALA A 373 -8.25 5.91 13.44
N ILE A 374 -8.27 4.92 12.56
CA ILE A 374 -8.57 5.11 11.13
C ILE A 374 -10.03 5.46 10.91
N CYS A 375 -10.94 4.88 11.67
CA CYS A 375 -12.35 5.25 11.66
C CYS A 375 -12.52 6.69 12.10
N SER A 376 -11.87 7.14 13.19
CA SER A 376 -11.92 8.54 13.61
C SER A 376 -11.39 9.47 12.51
N ALA A 377 -10.27 9.12 11.90
CA ALA A 377 -9.69 9.80 10.74
C ALA A 377 -10.66 9.91 9.54
N LEU A 378 -11.24 8.78 9.13
CA LEU A 378 -12.23 8.69 8.04
C LEU A 378 -13.47 9.51 8.38
N LEU A 379 -14.02 9.36 9.59
CA LEU A 379 -15.20 10.07 10.04
C LEU A 379 -14.97 11.59 10.08
N LYS A 380 -13.81 12.06 10.54
CA LYS A 380 -13.43 13.49 10.49
C LYS A 380 -13.33 13.99 9.05
N SER A 381 -12.62 13.24 8.19
CA SER A 381 -12.46 13.59 6.76
C SER A 381 -13.81 13.67 6.03
N LEU A 382 -14.75 12.81 6.45
CA LEU A 382 -16.12 12.72 5.95
C LEU A 382 -17.10 13.69 6.64
N LYS A 383 -16.60 14.57 7.53
CA LYS A 383 -17.40 15.49 8.37
C LYS A 383 -18.58 14.79 9.07
N ILE A 384 -18.37 13.56 9.51
CA ILE A 384 -19.37 12.80 10.28
C ILE A 384 -19.26 13.13 11.77
N ILE A 385 -18.05 13.43 12.24
CA ILE A 385 -17.73 13.82 13.63
C ILE A 385 -16.84 15.05 13.65
#